data_AF-A0A344UCN9-F1
#
_entry.id   AF-A0A344UCN9-F1
#
_cell.length_a   1.000
_cell.length_b   1.000
_cell.length_c   1.000
_cell.angle_alpha   90.00
_cell.angle_beta   90.00
_cell.angle_gamma   90.00
#
_symmetry.space_group_name_H-M   'P 1'
#
loop_
_entity.id
_entity.type
_entity.pdbx_description
1 polymer ?
#
loop_
_entity_poly.entity_id
_entity_poly.type
_entity_poly.pdbx_seq_one_letter_code
_entity_poly.pdbx_strand_id
1 'polypeptide(L)'
;MLALCGLMAGFAARAAQPPLNANDWNFVLVPAFERGADNNLTPAGLNHSLRFGQLLTSLTAGKLGQLKQVYALTLSADGADMTPLESIQPYALLNYQPVKVVRLNAGGPSDYNSPAYFVQQLQATQPRGIYVMAMPEPLRTTVAKALTGTAPPADGRSYLVASGQAGALKLSAYPDQIAKVSAYPDIALPPRSACPQTPVTIKAKPPATLRPYTSQTALLVRHVEAHPGGSFENGNYVCQGQWRALGANRILLDKIGRKPDYVYTSDPGNIIDCGAACSYIRPSLTVAPFAIQYRLPLTLAPFQWEDAADLAMALFDRDSPYFKRPAAGSAILVGWEHAHIEKAVKYLFGVVYQDPKAAARIPAWSYEDYDTVWELSTDRDGALTFRNSCEGISTAALPSTCPAFPQ
;
A
#
# COMPACT_ATOMS: atom_id res chain seq x y z
N MET A 1 -20.11 7.09 62.00
CA MET A 1 -20.30 8.09 60.92
C MET A 1 -18.91 8.61 60.58
N LEU A 2 -18.28 8.42 59.42
CA LEU A 2 -18.73 8.08 58.07
C LEU A 2 -17.60 7.30 57.34
N ALA A 3 -18.03 6.28 56.58
CA ALA A 3 -17.47 5.70 55.34
C ALA A 3 -15.95 5.71 55.06
N LEU A 4 -15.32 4.54 55.29
CA LEU A 4 -14.27 4.01 54.42
C LEU A 4 -14.97 3.40 53.19
N CYS A 5 -14.88 4.03 52.01
CA CYS A 5 -15.36 3.45 50.76
C CYS A 5 -14.15 3.08 49.89
N GLY A 6 -14.01 1.78 49.64
CA GLY A 6 -12.90 1.17 48.93
C GLY A 6 -12.79 1.59 47.46
N LEU A 7 -11.57 1.94 47.05
CA LEU A 7 -11.15 1.83 45.66
C LEU A 7 -10.85 0.36 45.36
N MET A 8 -11.85 -0.39 44.89
CA MET A 8 -11.57 -1.56 44.07
C MET A 8 -11.27 -1.07 42.66
N ALA A 9 -9.98 -0.89 42.37
CA ALA A 9 -9.50 -0.79 41.00
C ALA A 9 -9.84 -2.11 40.29
N GLY A 10 -10.82 -2.07 39.39
CA GLY A 10 -11.08 -3.16 38.47
C GLY A 10 -9.86 -3.34 37.58
N PHE A 11 -9.03 -4.34 37.89
CA PHE A 11 -8.13 -4.92 36.91
C PHE A 11 -9.01 -5.58 35.85
N ALA A 12 -9.33 -4.84 34.78
CA ALA A 12 -9.76 -5.48 33.54
C ALA A 12 -8.68 -6.51 33.20
N ALA A 13 -9.04 -7.79 33.20
CA ALA A 13 -8.14 -8.87 32.86
C ALA A 13 -7.57 -8.56 31.47
N ARG A 14 -6.30 -8.14 31.41
CA ARG A 14 -5.58 -7.97 30.15
C ARG A 14 -5.69 -9.30 29.43
N ALA A 15 -6.32 -9.33 28.26
CA ALA A 15 -6.43 -10.55 27.46
C ALA A 15 -5.03 -11.16 27.38
N ALA A 16 -4.91 -12.46 27.69
CA ALA A 16 -3.63 -13.14 27.71
C ALA A 16 -2.94 -12.91 26.35
N GLN A 17 -1.77 -12.28 26.35
CA GLN A 17 -1.02 -12.08 25.13
C GLN A 17 -0.51 -13.44 24.62
N PRO A 18 -0.46 -13.67 23.30
CA PRO A 18 0.02 -14.92 22.77
C PRO A 18 1.48 -15.16 23.18
N PRO A 19 1.82 -16.37 23.69
CA PRO A 19 3.20 -16.72 23.97
C PRO A 19 3.92 -16.98 22.64
N LEU A 20 4.54 -15.94 22.08
CA LEU A 20 5.44 -16.10 20.93
C LEU A 20 6.80 -16.61 21.42
N ASN A 21 7.13 -17.86 21.10
CA ASN A 21 8.35 -18.55 21.55
C ASN A 21 9.43 -18.53 20.46
N ALA A 22 10.64 -18.12 20.81
CA ALA A 22 11.74 -17.93 19.85
C ALA A 22 12.13 -19.19 19.04
N ASN A 23 11.98 -20.37 19.64
CA ASN A 23 12.41 -21.65 19.06
C ASN A 23 11.27 -22.41 18.38
N ASP A 24 10.07 -21.83 18.35
CA ASP A 24 8.87 -22.44 17.80
C ASP A 24 8.52 -21.82 16.44
N TRP A 25 7.69 -22.51 15.68
CA TRP A 25 6.88 -21.87 14.65
C TRP A 25 5.89 -20.94 15.34
N ASN A 26 5.77 -19.69 14.86
CA ASN A 26 4.75 -18.76 15.31
C ASN A 26 4.12 -18.09 14.08
N PHE A 27 2.94 -18.55 13.67
CA PHE A 27 2.17 -17.94 12.59
C PHE A 27 1.10 -17.04 13.19
N VAL A 28 1.23 -15.73 13.02
CA VAL A 28 0.22 -14.74 13.40
C VAL A 28 -0.64 -14.46 12.17
N LEU A 29 -1.86 -14.99 12.16
CA LEU A 29 -2.81 -14.87 11.06
C LEU A 29 -3.73 -13.68 11.33
N VAL A 30 -3.49 -12.60 10.59
CA VAL A 30 -4.21 -11.33 10.69
C VAL A 30 -5.37 -11.35 9.67
N PRO A 31 -6.61 -11.04 10.07
CA PRO A 31 -7.69 -10.91 9.11
C PRO A 31 -7.44 -9.68 8.22
N ALA A 32 -7.82 -9.76 6.94
CA ALA A 32 -8.06 -8.55 6.16
C ALA A 32 -9.25 -7.80 6.79
N PHE A 33 -9.04 -6.54 7.14
CA PHE A 33 -10.06 -5.72 7.78
C PHE A 33 -11.16 -5.30 6.80
N GLU A 34 -12.13 -4.52 7.29
CA GLU A 34 -13.35 -4.17 6.54
C GLU A 34 -13.04 -3.63 5.14
N ARG A 35 -13.39 -4.43 4.13
CA ARG A 35 -13.27 -4.10 2.71
C ARG A 35 -14.45 -3.25 2.23
N GLY A 36 -14.18 -2.29 1.35
CA GLY A 36 -15.19 -1.50 0.67
C GLY A 36 -15.92 -2.29 -0.43
N ALA A 37 -16.77 -1.59 -1.19
CA ALA A 37 -17.31 -2.14 -2.43
C ALA A 37 -16.24 -2.21 -3.54
N ASP A 38 -15.11 -1.56 -3.33
CA ASP A 38 -13.92 -1.57 -4.17
C ASP A 38 -12.91 -2.62 -3.65
N ASN A 39 -11.68 -2.54 -4.15
CA ASN A 39 -10.59 -3.43 -3.78
C ASN A 39 -9.75 -2.93 -2.58
N ASN A 40 -10.20 -1.89 -1.88
CA ASN A 40 -9.48 -1.30 -0.74
C ASN A 40 -10.28 -1.46 0.57
N LEU A 41 -9.65 -1.12 1.68
CA LEU A 41 -10.31 -0.99 2.98
C LEU A 41 -11.35 0.14 2.93
N THR A 42 -12.38 0.04 3.77
CA THR A 42 -13.19 1.21 4.12
C THR A 42 -12.40 2.14 5.03
N PRO A 43 -12.85 3.39 5.26
CA PRO A 43 -12.31 4.21 6.34
C PRO A 43 -12.34 3.50 7.71
N ALA A 44 -13.32 2.63 7.97
CA ALA A 44 -13.35 1.82 9.19
C ALA A 44 -12.26 0.75 9.20
N GLY A 45 -12.07 0.04 8.09
CA GLY A 45 -10.96 -0.91 7.94
C GLY A 45 -9.59 -0.25 8.11
N LEU A 46 -9.40 0.95 7.55
CA LEU A 46 -8.16 1.72 7.69
C LEU A 46 -7.90 2.11 9.16
N ASN A 47 -8.88 2.65 9.88
CA ASN A 47 -8.73 2.96 11.30
C ASN A 47 -8.40 1.73 12.14
N HIS A 48 -9.05 0.60 11.83
CA HIS A 48 -8.78 -0.68 12.49
C HIS A 48 -7.34 -1.10 12.24
N SER A 49 -6.90 -1.09 10.98
CA SER A 49 -5.52 -1.43 10.60
C SER A 49 -4.47 -0.58 11.32
N LEU A 50 -4.68 0.74 11.40
CA LEU A 50 -3.75 1.67 12.05
C LEU A 50 -3.57 1.35 13.54
N ARG A 51 -4.67 1.09 14.26
CA ARG A 51 -4.66 0.70 15.68
C ARG A 51 -4.13 -0.71 15.89
N PHE A 52 -4.47 -1.62 14.98
CA PHE A 52 -4.01 -3.01 15.03
C PHE A 52 -2.49 -3.09 14.83
N GLY A 53 -1.92 -2.25 13.96
CA GLY A 53 -0.47 -2.15 13.81
C GLY A 53 0.26 -1.84 15.11
N GLN A 54 -0.28 -0.93 15.94
CA GLN A 54 0.28 -0.58 17.25
C GLN A 54 0.10 -1.72 18.27
N LEU A 55 -1.07 -2.37 18.26
CA LEU A 55 -1.33 -3.56 19.08
C LEU A 55 -0.34 -4.68 18.75
N LEU A 56 -0.14 -4.98 17.48
CA LEU A 56 0.75 -6.05 17.03
C LEU A 56 2.23 -5.70 17.28
N THR A 57 2.61 -4.42 17.15
CA THR A 57 3.95 -3.93 17.54
C THR A 57 4.21 -4.18 19.03
N SER A 58 3.21 -3.95 19.89
CA SER A 58 3.33 -4.20 21.33
C SER A 58 3.48 -5.70 21.64
N LEU A 59 2.89 -6.57 20.82
CA LEU A 59 2.94 -8.03 20.96
C LEU A 59 4.30 -8.61 20.55
N THR A 60 4.93 -8.04 19.51
CA THR A 60 6.25 -8.46 19.01
C THR A 60 7.41 -7.66 19.59
N ALA A 61 7.14 -6.73 20.51
CA ALA A 61 8.16 -5.98 21.24
C ALA A 61 9.20 -6.92 21.89
N GLY A 62 10.49 -6.61 21.69
CA GLY A 62 11.61 -7.44 22.14
C GLY A 62 11.82 -8.74 21.36
N LYS A 63 11.01 -9.02 20.33
CA LYS A 63 11.07 -10.26 19.52
C LYS A 63 11.30 -9.99 18.02
N LEU A 64 11.58 -8.75 17.62
CA LEU A 64 11.78 -8.40 16.20
C LEU A 64 12.92 -9.17 15.54
N GLY A 65 13.98 -9.54 16.28
CA GLY A 65 15.04 -10.42 15.76
C GLY A 65 14.57 -11.86 15.41
N GLN A 66 13.38 -12.24 15.85
CA GLN A 66 12.74 -13.53 15.53
C GLN A 66 11.71 -13.41 14.41
N LEU A 67 11.34 -12.19 14.02
CA LEU A 67 10.45 -11.94 12.89
C LEU A 67 11.17 -12.34 11.60
N LYS A 68 10.59 -13.30 10.89
CA LYS A 68 11.14 -13.84 9.64
C LYS A 68 10.56 -13.16 8.44
N GLN A 69 9.24 -12.92 8.44
CA GLN A 69 8.59 -12.30 7.30
C GLN A 69 7.21 -11.75 7.65
N VAL A 70 6.84 -10.67 6.97
CA VAL A 70 5.47 -10.15 6.90
C VAL A 70 4.90 -10.42 5.51
N TYR A 71 3.73 -11.06 5.46
CA TYR A 71 3.04 -11.39 4.23
C TYR A 71 1.70 -10.69 4.13
N ALA A 72 1.36 -10.29 2.91
CA ALA A 72 0.01 -9.96 2.48
C ALA A 72 -0.42 -11.00 1.44
N LEU A 73 -1.36 -11.88 1.79
CA LEU A 73 -1.79 -13.00 0.96
C LEU A 73 -3.16 -12.70 0.34
N THR A 74 -3.27 -12.85 -0.97
CA THR A 74 -4.53 -12.71 -1.72
C THR A 74 -4.81 -13.97 -2.54
N LEU A 75 -6.07 -14.15 -2.96
CA LEU A 75 -6.40 -15.18 -3.94
C LEU A 75 -6.11 -14.65 -5.35
N SER A 76 -5.52 -15.47 -6.22
CA SER A 76 -5.25 -15.10 -7.62
C SER A 76 -6.51 -14.65 -8.36
N ALA A 77 -7.67 -15.23 -8.03
CA ALA A 77 -8.97 -14.86 -8.59
C ALA A 77 -9.42 -13.42 -8.22
N ASP A 78 -8.82 -12.84 -7.17
CA ASP A 78 -9.03 -11.48 -6.73
C ASP A 78 -7.67 -10.80 -6.49
N GLY A 79 -6.78 -10.92 -7.49
CA GLY A 79 -5.40 -10.47 -7.39
C GLY A 79 -5.22 -8.95 -7.21
N ALA A 80 -6.31 -8.19 -7.35
CA ALA A 80 -6.35 -6.75 -7.13
C ALA A 80 -6.78 -6.36 -5.70
N ASP A 81 -7.15 -7.32 -4.85
CA ASP A 81 -7.53 -7.06 -3.45
C ASP A 81 -6.34 -6.47 -2.67
N MET A 82 -6.44 -5.19 -2.31
CA MET A 82 -5.44 -4.47 -1.53
C MET A 82 -5.60 -4.70 -0.03
N THR A 83 -6.75 -5.20 0.41
CA THR A 83 -7.09 -5.21 1.84
C THR A 83 -6.12 -5.97 2.73
N PRO A 84 -5.50 -7.10 2.32
CA PRO A 84 -4.50 -7.76 3.16
C PRO A 84 -3.24 -6.90 3.34
N LEU A 85 -2.77 -6.26 2.27
CA LEU A 85 -1.61 -5.37 2.31
C LEU A 85 -1.90 -4.14 3.16
N GLU A 86 -3.01 -3.47 2.89
CA GLU A 86 -3.43 -2.29 3.64
C GLU A 86 -3.65 -2.61 5.13
N SER A 87 -4.15 -3.80 5.46
CA SER A 87 -4.38 -4.24 6.84
C SER A 87 -3.10 -4.40 7.63
N ILE A 88 -2.03 -4.93 7.03
CA ILE A 88 -0.77 -5.21 7.73
C ILE A 88 0.27 -4.10 7.63
N GLN A 89 0.09 -3.19 6.67
CA GLN A 89 1.04 -2.13 6.38
C GLN A 89 1.43 -1.31 7.63
N PRO A 90 0.51 -0.87 8.52
CA PRO A 90 0.91 -0.11 9.69
C PRO A 90 1.84 -0.87 10.65
N TYR A 91 1.66 -2.18 10.81
CA TYR A 91 2.58 -3.02 11.58
C TYR A 91 3.96 -3.09 10.93
N ALA A 92 4.00 -3.37 9.63
CA ALA A 92 5.25 -3.49 8.89
C ALA A 92 6.05 -2.18 8.98
N LEU A 93 5.37 -1.05 8.78
CA LEU A 93 5.95 0.28 8.86
C LEU A 93 6.53 0.60 10.25
N LEU A 94 5.76 0.38 11.32
CA LEU A 94 6.18 0.67 12.70
C LEU A 94 7.43 -0.13 13.12
N ASN A 95 7.72 -1.24 12.43
CA ASN A 95 8.82 -2.15 12.74
C ASN A 95 9.89 -2.20 11.65
N TYR A 96 9.86 -1.28 10.67
CA TYR A 96 10.79 -1.21 9.53
C TYR A 96 10.89 -2.51 8.72
N GLN A 97 9.77 -3.24 8.60
CA GLN A 97 9.73 -4.55 7.95
C GLN A 97 9.31 -4.44 6.49
N PRO A 98 9.92 -5.24 5.59
CA PRO A 98 9.36 -5.46 4.27
C PRO A 98 8.02 -6.20 4.37
N VAL A 99 7.17 -6.03 3.36
CA VAL A 99 6.00 -6.89 3.14
C VAL A 99 6.20 -7.63 1.83
N LYS A 100 5.91 -8.94 1.84
CA LYS A 100 5.84 -9.74 0.62
C LYS A 100 4.38 -10.01 0.27
N VAL A 101 3.96 -9.46 -0.86
CA VAL A 101 2.64 -9.69 -1.43
C VAL A 101 2.67 -11.00 -2.22
N VAL A 102 1.77 -11.92 -1.91
CA VAL A 102 1.71 -13.25 -2.54
C VAL A 102 0.29 -13.55 -3.00
N ARG A 103 0.14 -13.91 -4.27
CA ARG A 103 -1.11 -14.38 -4.86
C ARG A 103 -1.14 -15.90 -4.88
N LEU A 104 -2.14 -16.47 -4.22
CA LEU A 104 -2.31 -17.90 -4.05
C LEU A 104 -3.51 -18.39 -4.86
N ASN A 105 -3.38 -19.56 -5.46
CA ASN A 105 -4.49 -20.21 -6.13
C ASN A 105 -5.42 -20.85 -5.10
N ALA A 106 -6.71 -20.95 -5.38
CA ALA A 106 -7.57 -21.81 -4.56
C ALA A 106 -7.11 -23.27 -4.70
N GLY A 107 -7.18 -24.05 -3.62
CA GLY A 107 -6.78 -25.45 -3.63
C GLY A 107 -6.34 -25.98 -2.27
N GLY A 108 -6.07 -27.28 -2.22
CA GLY A 108 -5.54 -28.01 -1.09
C GLY A 108 -4.02 -28.25 -1.16
N PRO A 109 -3.44 -29.05 -0.24
CA PRO A 109 -1.99 -29.23 -0.12
C PRO A 109 -1.26 -29.76 -1.36
N SER A 110 -1.96 -30.52 -2.22
CA SER A 110 -1.41 -31.07 -3.47
C SER A 110 -1.43 -30.07 -4.62
N ASP A 111 -2.17 -28.98 -4.49
CA ASP A 111 -2.32 -27.97 -5.54
C ASP A 111 -1.20 -26.95 -5.43
N TYR A 112 -0.38 -26.87 -6.48
CA TYR A 112 0.75 -25.94 -6.50
C TYR A 112 0.28 -24.50 -6.29
N ASN A 113 1.01 -23.76 -5.45
CA ASN A 113 0.72 -22.38 -5.07
C ASN A 113 -0.66 -22.20 -4.36
N SER A 114 -1.21 -23.26 -3.78
CA SER A 114 -2.36 -23.14 -2.87
C SER A 114 -1.94 -22.63 -1.48
N PRO A 115 -2.89 -22.21 -0.61
CA PRO A 115 -2.56 -21.71 0.71
C PRO A 115 -1.99 -22.79 1.62
N ALA A 116 -2.47 -24.03 1.47
CA ALA A 116 -1.96 -25.17 2.23
C ALA A 116 -0.57 -25.60 1.74
N TYR A 117 -0.35 -25.64 0.41
CA TYR A 117 0.96 -25.90 -0.17
C TYR A 117 1.98 -24.84 0.27
N PHE A 118 1.59 -23.56 0.24
CA PHE A 118 2.44 -22.43 0.62
C PHE A 118 2.98 -22.56 2.05
N VAL A 119 2.13 -22.83 3.05
CA VAL A 119 2.60 -22.95 4.44
C VAL A 119 3.40 -24.23 4.67
N GLN A 120 3.12 -25.32 3.95
CA GLN A 120 3.95 -26.53 4.00
C GLN A 120 5.36 -26.27 3.46
N GLN A 121 5.47 -25.58 2.33
CA GLN A 121 6.78 -25.20 1.77
C GLN A 121 7.53 -24.25 2.70
N LEU A 122 6.83 -23.32 3.34
CA LEU A 122 7.44 -22.43 4.33
C LEU A 122 7.99 -23.23 5.51
N GLN A 123 7.21 -24.17 6.07
CA GLN A 123 7.69 -25.03 7.15
C GLN A 123 8.84 -25.97 6.75
N ALA A 124 8.93 -26.33 5.47
CA ALA A 124 9.97 -27.21 4.95
C ALA A 124 11.29 -26.50 4.61
N THR A 125 11.21 -25.22 4.21
CA THR A 125 12.36 -24.50 3.61
C THR A 125 12.86 -23.31 4.43
N GLN A 126 12.07 -22.83 5.38
CA GLN A 126 12.42 -21.65 6.17
C GLN A 126 12.74 -22.01 7.63
N PRO A 127 13.52 -21.19 8.35
CA PRO A 127 13.75 -21.41 9.76
C PRO A 127 12.51 -21.09 10.61
N ARG A 128 12.42 -21.69 11.79
CA ARG A 128 11.43 -21.30 12.81
C ARG A 128 11.59 -19.83 13.22
N GLY A 129 10.50 -19.24 13.70
CA GLY A 129 10.41 -17.84 14.08
C GLY A 129 8.98 -17.32 13.96
N ILE A 130 8.85 -16.00 13.86
CA ILE A 130 7.57 -15.31 13.76
C ILE A 130 7.29 -14.99 12.29
N TYR A 131 6.13 -15.41 11.82
CA TYR A 131 5.58 -15.09 10.51
C TYR A 131 4.25 -14.39 10.71
N VAL A 132 4.13 -13.18 10.18
CA VAL A 132 2.89 -12.42 10.26
C VAL A 132 2.25 -12.43 8.90
N MET A 133 0.98 -12.82 8.81
CA MET A 133 0.30 -13.03 7.53
C MET A 133 -1.09 -12.40 7.57
N ALA A 134 -1.29 -11.32 6.83
CA ALA A 134 -2.63 -10.79 6.58
C ALA A 134 -3.26 -11.45 5.36
N MET A 135 -4.53 -11.82 5.48
CA MET A 135 -5.26 -12.50 4.39
C MET A 135 -6.78 -12.44 4.58
N PRO A 136 -7.58 -12.57 3.50
CA PRO A 136 -9.03 -12.69 3.58
C PRO A 136 -9.46 -14.02 4.24
N GLU A 137 -10.69 -14.07 4.73
CA GLU A 137 -11.21 -15.18 5.53
C GLU A 137 -11.10 -16.58 4.88
N PRO A 138 -11.36 -16.76 3.57
CA PRO A 138 -11.22 -18.07 2.93
C PRO A 138 -9.78 -18.60 2.98
N LEU A 139 -8.80 -17.70 2.81
CA LEU A 139 -7.38 -18.03 2.94
C LEU A 139 -7.01 -18.33 4.38
N ARG A 140 -7.47 -17.50 5.32
CA ARG A 140 -7.22 -17.67 6.76
C ARG A 140 -7.69 -19.02 7.27
N THR A 141 -8.89 -19.45 6.84
CA THR A 141 -9.46 -20.76 7.17
C THR A 141 -8.60 -21.90 6.65
N THR A 142 -8.19 -21.82 5.38
CA THR A 142 -7.38 -22.86 4.72
C THR A 142 -6.00 -22.96 5.36
N VAL A 143 -5.35 -21.82 5.62
CA VAL A 143 -4.04 -21.74 6.26
C VAL A 143 -4.09 -22.26 7.70
N ALA A 144 -5.06 -21.82 8.51
CA ALA A 144 -5.22 -22.29 9.88
C ALA A 144 -5.43 -23.81 9.95
N LYS A 145 -6.26 -24.36 9.05
CA LYS A 145 -6.48 -25.81 8.95
C LYS A 145 -5.22 -26.55 8.53
N ALA A 146 -4.46 -26.02 7.57
CA ALA A 146 -3.20 -26.63 7.14
C ALA A 146 -2.14 -26.67 8.25
N LEU A 147 -2.06 -25.62 9.07
CA LEU A 147 -1.09 -25.52 10.17
C LEU A 147 -1.46 -26.37 11.39
N THR A 148 -2.76 -26.58 11.66
CA THR A 148 -3.23 -27.06 12.97
C THR A 148 -4.11 -28.31 12.89
N GLY A 149 -4.59 -28.68 11.69
CA GLY A 149 -5.63 -29.69 11.52
C GLY A 149 -7.04 -29.24 11.94
N THR A 150 -7.19 -28.05 12.49
CA THR A 150 -8.46 -27.51 13.02
C THR A 150 -8.93 -26.29 12.25
N ALA A 151 -10.24 -26.17 12.05
CA ALA A 151 -10.83 -24.94 11.52
C ALA A 151 -10.77 -23.83 12.58
N PRO A 152 -10.52 -22.57 12.18
CA PRO A 152 -10.54 -21.46 13.12
C PRO A 152 -11.98 -21.13 13.56
N PRO A 153 -12.14 -20.42 14.70
CA PRO A 153 -13.43 -19.85 15.07
C PRO A 153 -13.96 -18.89 14.00
N ALA A 154 -15.26 -19.00 13.69
CA ALA A 154 -15.94 -18.16 12.71
C ALA A 154 -16.37 -16.79 13.31
N ASP A 155 -15.46 -16.09 13.99
CA ASP A 155 -15.75 -14.79 14.61
C ASP A 155 -15.37 -13.59 13.71
N GLY A 156 -14.52 -13.80 12.69
CA GLY A 156 -14.03 -12.78 11.76
C GLY A 156 -13.33 -11.57 12.39
N ARG A 157 -13.15 -11.57 13.71
CA ARG A 157 -12.70 -10.40 14.50
C ARG A 157 -11.45 -10.69 15.32
N SER A 158 -11.16 -11.96 15.55
CA SER A 158 -9.94 -12.35 16.23
C SER A 158 -8.81 -12.57 15.22
N TYR A 159 -7.62 -12.09 15.57
CA TYR A 159 -6.41 -12.61 14.94
C TYR A 159 -6.06 -13.97 15.57
N LEU A 160 -5.40 -14.83 14.81
CA LEU A 160 -5.06 -16.18 15.25
C LEU A 160 -3.56 -16.31 15.44
N VAL A 161 -3.16 -17.13 16.40
CA VAL A 161 -1.78 -17.57 16.54
C VAL A 161 -1.73 -19.08 16.49
N ALA A 162 -1.02 -19.62 15.50
CA ALA A 162 -0.67 -21.02 15.43
C ALA A 162 0.80 -21.19 15.82
N SER A 163 1.06 -21.90 16.93
CA SER A 163 2.41 -22.04 17.48
C SER A 163 2.78 -23.46 17.93
N GLY A 164 4.06 -23.81 17.82
CA GLY A 164 4.60 -25.09 18.29
C GLY A 164 5.91 -25.50 17.60
N GLN A 165 6.52 -26.58 18.06
CA GLN A 165 7.82 -27.04 17.54
C GLN A 165 7.69 -27.97 16.33
N ALA A 166 6.77 -28.94 16.38
CA ALA A 166 6.61 -29.96 15.36
C ALA A 166 5.16 -30.47 15.32
N GLY A 167 4.81 -31.13 14.22
CA GLY A 167 3.45 -31.65 14.00
C GLY A 167 2.41 -30.55 13.85
N ALA A 168 1.16 -30.86 14.20
CA ALA A 168 0.07 -29.90 14.20
C ALA A 168 0.32 -28.81 15.27
N LEU A 169 0.27 -27.55 14.85
CA LEU A 169 0.47 -26.41 15.75
C LEU A 169 -0.77 -26.18 16.62
N LYS A 170 -0.57 -25.62 17.81
CA LYS A 170 -1.66 -25.17 18.66
C LYS A 170 -2.24 -23.88 18.11
N LEU A 171 -3.53 -23.86 17.79
CA LEU A 171 -4.27 -22.66 17.39
C LEU A 171 -4.86 -21.95 18.61
N SER A 172 -4.78 -20.63 18.65
CA SER A 172 -5.47 -19.80 19.64
C SER A 172 -5.98 -18.53 18.98
N ALA A 173 -7.17 -18.08 19.36
CA ALA A 173 -7.82 -16.87 18.86
C ALA A 173 -7.73 -15.76 19.90
N TYR A 174 -7.44 -14.54 19.44
CA TYR A 174 -7.26 -13.37 20.29
C TYR A 174 -8.12 -12.21 19.77
N PRO A 175 -9.11 -11.73 20.54
CA PRO A 175 -9.84 -10.53 20.17
C PRO A 175 -8.92 -9.31 20.31
N ASP A 176 -8.89 -8.44 19.32
CA ASP A 176 -8.09 -7.21 19.39
C ASP A 176 -8.74 -6.09 20.23
N GLN A 177 -10.06 -6.17 20.44
CA GLN A 177 -10.87 -5.20 21.19
C GLN A 177 -10.82 -3.78 20.61
N ILE A 178 -10.51 -3.64 19.32
CA ILE A 178 -10.42 -2.33 18.67
C ILE A 178 -11.83 -1.84 18.32
N ALA A 179 -12.16 -0.62 18.77
CA ALA A 179 -13.44 0.00 18.47
C ALA A 179 -13.54 0.39 16.98
N LYS A 180 -14.71 0.17 16.39
CA LYS A 180 -14.98 0.59 15.01
C LYS A 180 -15.09 2.11 14.92
N VAL A 181 -14.27 2.73 14.06
CA VAL A 181 -14.33 4.16 13.75
C VAL A 181 -14.50 4.37 12.25
N SER A 182 -15.68 4.83 11.83
CA SER A 182 -16.03 4.94 10.40
C SER A 182 -15.59 6.23 9.73
N ALA A 183 -15.14 7.24 10.48
CA ALA A 183 -14.61 8.47 9.90
C ALA A 183 -13.18 8.25 9.40
N TYR A 184 -12.81 8.84 8.26
CA TYR A 184 -11.42 8.82 7.80
C TYR A 184 -10.52 9.51 8.86
N PRO A 185 -9.29 9.00 9.13
CA PRO A 185 -8.41 9.57 10.15
C PRO A 185 -8.10 11.04 9.86
N ASP A 186 -8.25 11.89 10.88
CA ASP A 186 -7.87 13.30 10.79
C ASP A 186 -6.36 13.43 11.00
N ILE A 187 -5.65 13.88 9.96
CA ILE A 187 -4.19 13.99 9.93
C ILE A 187 -3.81 15.42 9.60
N ALA A 188 -3.26 16.12 10.59
CA ALA A 188 -2.75 17.47 10.41
C ALA A 188 -1.37 17.42 9.74
N LEU A 189 -1.30 18.02 8.54
CA LEU A 189 -0.04 18.26 7.85
C LEU A 189 0.58 19.61 8.26
N PRO A 190 1.92 19.75 8.16
CA PRO A 190 2.59 21.02 8.42
C PRO A 190 2.11 22.13 7.47
N PRO A 191 2.34 23.41 7.82
CA PRO A 191 2.02 24.54 6.95
C PRO A 191 2.68 24.43 5.57
N ARG A 192 2.06 25.10 4.58
CA ARG A 192 2.54 25.05 3.20
C ARG A 192 3.97 25.57 3.06
N SER A 193 4.82 24.83 2.35
CA SER A 193 6.16 25.22 1.92
C SER A 193 6.20 25.68 0.46
N ALA A 194 7.30 26.34 0.08
CA ALA A 194 7.59 26.65 -1.32
C ALA A 194 7.85 25.37 -2.13
N CYS A 195 7.50 25.39 -3.43
CA CYS A 195 7.77 24.26 -4.30
C CYS A 195 9.28 24.07 -4.56
N PRO A 196 9.79 22.84 -4.49
CA PRO A 196 11.21 22.56 -4.74
C PRO A 196 11.59 22.70 -6.22
N GLN A 197 10.67 22.43 -7.14
CA GLN A 197 10.88 22.65 -8.57
C GLN A 197 10.26 23.97 -9.05
N THR A 198 11.01 24.71 -9.87
CA THR A 198 10.49 25.85 -10.62
C THR A 198 9.40 25.38 -11.58
N PRO A 199 8.22 26.05 -11.61
CA PRO A 199 7.16 25.69 -12.54
C PRO A 199 7.58 25.88 -14.01
N VAL A 200 7.31 24.89 -14.83
CA VAL A 200 7.43 24.94 -16.29
C VAL A 200 6.14 24.50 -16.96
N THR A 201 5.96 24.85 -18.23
CA THR A 201 4.87 24.34 -19.06
C THR A 201 5.42 23.95 -20.41
N ILE A 202 5.19 22.69 -20.80
CA ILE A 202 5.70 22.13 -22.05
C ILE A 202 4.51 21.55 -22.80
N LYS A 203 4.47 21.77 -24.12
CA LYS A 203 3.38 21.32 -24.98
C LYS A 203 3.92 20.53 -26.16
N ALA A 204 3.14 19.56 -26.62
CA ALA A 204 3.40 18.81 -27.84
C ALA A 204 2.08 18.52 -28.56
N LYS A 205 2.14 18.45 -29.90
CA LYS A 205 0.99 18.10 -30.74
C LYS A 205 1.01 16.60 -31.03
N PRO A 206 -0.14 15.91 -31.08
CA PRO A 206 -0.15 14.50 -31.40
C PRO A 206 0.22 14.30 -32.88
N PRO A 207 1.04 13.28 -33.21
CA PRO A 207 1.25 12.88 -34.60
C PRO A 207 -0.02 12.24 -35.17
N ALA A 208 -0.16 12.22 -36.50
CA ALA A 208 -1.35 11.67 -37.16
C ALA A 208 -1.61 10.17 -36.89
N THR A 209 -0.59 9.43 -36.46
CA THR A 209 -0.66 8.00 -36.15
C THR A 209 -1.11 7.70 -34.73
N LEU A 210 -1.05 8.69 -33.83
CA LEU A 210 -1.42 8.50 -32.42
C LEU A 210 -2.94 8.59 -32.26
N ARG A 211 -3.51 7.73 -31.40
CA ARG A 211 -4.89 7.87 -30.92
C ARG A 211 -4.88 8.35 -29.47
N PRO A 212 -4.73 9.66 -29.21
CA PRO A 212 -4.66 10.15 -27.84
C PRO A 212 -6.05 10.11 -27.18
N TYR A 213 -6.06 10.01 -25.85
CA TYR A 213 -7.22 10.43 -25.05
C TYR A 213 -7.36 11.96 -25.14
N THR A 214 -8.59 12.49 -25.15
CA THR A 214 -8.85 13.93 -25.24
C THR A 214 -9.47 14.48 -23.94
N SER A 215 -9.29 15.76 -23.66
CA SER A 215 -9.81 16.41 -22.45
C SER A 215 -9.48 15.64 -21.16
N GLN A 216 -8.30 15.01 -21.09
CA GLN A 216 -7.87 14.20 -19.98
C GLN A 216 -6.94 14.99 -19.05
N THR A 217 -6.90 14.62 -17.78
CA THR A 217 -5.85 15.06 -16.83
C THR A 217 -5.34 13.85 -16.04
N ALA A 218 -4.03 13.70 -15.97
CA ALA A 218 -3.35 12.73 -15.10
C ALA A 218 -2.41 13.49 -14.17
N LEU A 219 -2.66 13.40 -12.86
CA LEU A 219 -1.78 13.94 -11.83
C LEU A 219 -0.86 12.81 -11.34
N LEU A 220 0.42 12.90 -11.66
CA LEU A 220 1.46 11.96 -11.26
C LEU A 220 2.08 12.42 -9.94
N VAL A 221 1.99 11.55 -8.95
CA VAL A 221 2.63 11.68 -7.64
C VAL A 221 3.65 10.57 -7.49
N ARG A 222 4.85 10.92 -7.04
CA ARG A 222 5.84 9.91 -6.64
C ARG A 222 5.43 9.25 -5.33
N HIS A 223 5.98 8.07 -5.06
CA HIS A 223 5.85 7.47 -3.75
C HIS A 223 6.42 8.38 -2.64
N VAL A 224 5.80 8.35 -1.46
CA VAL A 224 6.03 9.29 -0.34
C VAL A 224 7.29 9.03 0.49
N GLU A 225 8.24 8.24 0.01
CA GLU A 225 9.28 7.66 0.87
C GLU A 225 10.60 8.44 0.97
N ALA A 226 10.91 9.01 2.12
CA ALA A 226 12.30 9.33 2.49
C ALA A 226 13.01 8.14 3.17
N HIS A 227 13.84 7.36 2.45
CA HIS A 227 14.66 6.34 3.11
C HIS A 227 15.61 7.00 4.14
N PRO A 228 15.91 6.35 5.29
CA PRO A 228 16.87 6.88 6.27
C PRO A 228 18.31 6.98 5.74
N GLY A 229 18.60 6.39 4.59
CA GLY A 229 19.87 6.46 3.86
C GLY A 229 19.83 5.62 2.57
N GLY A 230 20.73 5.89 1.62
CA GLY A 230 20.75 5.24 0.29
C GLY A 230 21.11 3.74 0.25
N SER A 231 21.30 3.10 1.40
CA SER A 231 21.65 1.67 1.52
C SER A 231 20.52 0.80 2.08
N PHE A 232 19.37 1.39 2.42
CA PHE A 232 18.22 0.69 2.96
C PHE A 232 17.12 0.65 1.92
N GLU A 233 16.68 -0.56 1.56
CA GLU A 233 15.59 -0.80 0.62
C GLU A 233 14.78 -2.01 1.12
N ASN A 234 13.47 -1.84 1.26
CA ASN A 234 12.53 -2.88 1.70
C ASN A 234 11.18 -2.80 0.99
N GLY A 235 11.08 -2.01 -0.08
CA GLY A 235 9.91 -1.79 -0.92
C GLY A 235 8.78 -0.96 -0.29
N ASN A 236 8.93 -0.58 0.98
CA ASN A 236 7.95 0.17 1.76
C ASN A 236 8.33 1.65 1.88
N TYR A 237 7.48 2.52 2.45
CA TYR A 237 7.86 3.88 2.85
C TYR A 237 8.20 3.96 4.34
N VAL A 238 8.61 5.14 4.84
CA VAL A 238 8.86 5.43 6.27
C VAL A 238 7.73 6.23 6.92
N CYS A 239 7.80 6.45 8.23
CA CYS A 239 6.77 7.14 9.01
C CYS A 239 6.39 8.54 8.47
N GLN A 240 7.35 9.34 8.00
CA GLN A 240 7.05 10.62 7.32
C GLN A 240 6.19 10.42 6.08
N GLY A 241 6.44 9.34 5.32
CA GLY A 241 5.61 8.95 4.19
C GLY A 241 4.18 8.65 4.61
N GLN A 242 3.96 7.97 5.75
CA GLN A 242 2.61 7.71 6.26
C GLN A 242 1.85 9.00 6.60
N TRP A 243 2.51 9.98 7.22
CA TRP A 243 1.88 11.29 7.46
C TRP A 243 1.39 11.91 6.15
N ARG A 244 2.24 11.92 5.12
CA ARG A 244 1.90 12.46 3.81
C ARG A 244 0.78 11.69 3.12
N ALA A 245 0.90 10.36 3.03
CA ALA A 245 -0.08 9.51 2.35
C ALA A 245 -1.47 9.60 2.98
N LEU A 246 -1.56 9.71 4.32
CA LEU A 246 -2.86 9.87 4.99
C LEU A 246 -3.39 11.31 4.91
N GLY A 247 -2.52 12.32 5.00
CA GLY A 247 -2.95 13.72 5.13
C GLY A 247 -3.13 14.47 3.81
N ALA A 248 -2.45 14.08 2.73
CA ALA A 248 -2.39 14.88 1.50
C ALA A 248 -3.63 14.77 0.61
N ASN A 249 -4.59 13.90 0.95
CA ASN A 249 -5.69 13.54 0.08
C ASN A 249 -6.53 14.74 -0.40
N ARG A 250 -6.78 15.72 0.47
CA ARG A 250 -7.52 16.94 0.08
C ARG A 250 -6.68 17.84 -0.83
N ILE A 251 -5.37 17.94 -0.58
CA ILE A 251 -4.44 18.70 -1.42
C ILE A 251 -4.41 18.11 -2.84
N LEU A 252 -4.29 16.78 -2.95
CA LEU A 252 -4.31 16.08 -4.23
C LEU A 252 -5.64 16.26 -4.96
N LEU A 253 -6.77 16.18 -4.23
CA LEU A 253 -8.09 16.43 -4.81
C LEU A 253 -8.20 17.85 -5.38
N ASP A 254 -7.72 18.86 -4.65
CA ASP A 254 -7.77 20.26 -5.09
C ASP A 254 -6.88 20.52 -6.31
N LYS A 255 -5.75 19.81 -6.42
CA LYS A 255 -4.87 19.89 -7.60
C LYS A 255 -5.49 19.28 -8.85
N ILE A 256 -6.17 18.15 -8.71
CA ILE A 256 -6.93 17.54 -9.82
C ILE A 256 -8.14 18.43 -10.18
N GLY A 257 -8.65 19.20 -9.21
CA GLY A 257 -9.79 20.11 -9.38
C GLY A 257 -11.16 19.41 -9.33
N ARG A 258 -11.18 18.07 -9.36
CA ARG A 258 -12.37 17.24 -9.18
C ARG A 258 -11.99 15.86 -8.65
N LYS A 259 -12.98 15.11 -8.16
CA LYS A 259 -12.78 13.70 -7.82
C LYS A 259 -12.33 12.95 -9.09
N PRO A 260 -11.18 12.27 -9.06
CA PRO A 260 -10.71 11.53 -10.23
C PRO A 260 -11.64 10.36 -10.53
N ASP A 261 -11.73 10.01 -11.80
CA ASP A 261 -12.46 8.84 -12.27
C ASP A 261 -11.70 7.55 -11.96
N TYR A 262 -10.35 7.65 -11.87
CA TYR A 262 -9.46 6.53 -11.62
C TYR A 262 -8.31 6.90 -10.68
N VAL A 263 -7.94 5.97 -9.82
CA VAL A 263 -6.65 5.98 -9.10
C VAL A 263 -5.82 4.85 -9.68
N TYR A 264 -4.69 5.17 -10.32
CA TYR A 264 -3.83 4.23 -11.04
C TYR A 264 -2.47 4.11 -10.36
N THR A 265 -1.93 2.91 -10.22
CA THR A 265 -0.64 2.68 -9.55
C THR A 265 0.00 1.38 -10.02
N SER A 266 1.29 1.21 -9.73
CA SER A 266 1.98 -0.06 -9.93
C SER A 266 1.37 -1.17 -9.08
N ASP A 267 1.50 -2.40 -9.55
CA ASP A 267 1.07 -3.59 -8.81
C ASP A 267 2.00 -3.82 -7.59
N PRO A 268 1.48 -3.81 -6.35
CA PRO A 268 2.30 -4.04 -5.16
C PRO A 268 2.84 -5.47 -5.06
N GLY A 269 2.43 -6.39 -5.94
CA GLY A 269 3.02 -7.71 -6.10
C GLY A 269 4.34 -7.73 -6.88
N ASN A 270 4.71 -6.63 -7.55
CA ASN A 270 6.00 -6.54 -8.24
C ASN A 270 7.16 -6.63 -7.22
N ILE A 271 8.30 -7.15 -7.66
CA ILE A 271 9.47 -7.38 -6.79
C ILE A 271 10.41 -6.18 -6.94
N ILE A 272 11.10 -5.84 -5.84
CA ILE A 272 12.23 -4.90 -5.86
C ILE A 272 13.48 -5.61 -5.32
N ASP A 273 14.67 -5.11 -5.68
CA ASP A 273 15.94 -5.74 -5.37
C ASP A 273 16.36 -5.58 -3.89
N CYS A 274 15.73 -6.39 -3.04
CA CYS A 274 15.95 -6.48 -1.59
C CYS A 274 16.08 -7.95 -1.14
N GLY A 275 16.57 -8.83 -2.03
CA GLY A 275 16.83 -10.25 -1.71
C GLY A 275 15.59 -11.18 -1.73
N ALA A 276 14.73 -11.08 -2.76
CA ALA A 276 13.51 -11.89 -2.97
C ALA A 276 12.47 -11.87 -1.82
N ALA A 277 12.72 -11.05 -0.80
CA ALA A 277 11.96 -11.00 0.44
C ALA A 277 10.97 -9.83 0.50
N CYS A 278 11.01 -8.86 -0.42
CA CYS A 278 10.10 -7.71 -0.36
C CYS A 278 9.48 -7.38 -1.72
N SER A 279 8.25 -6.89 -1.67
CA SER A 279 7.50 -6.40 -2.82
C SER A 279 7.51 -4.88 -2.87
N TYR A 280 7.31 -4.33 -4.06
CA TYR A 280 7.34 -2.90 -4.31
C TYR A 280 6.00 -2.22 -3.98
N ILE A 281 5.72 -2.07 -2.68
CA ILE A 281 4.40 -1.69 -2.18
C ILE A 281 4.18 -0.18 -2.09
N ARG A 282 5.24 0.62 -1.94
CA ARG A 282 5.15 2.05 -1.63
C ARG A 282 4.38 2.93 -2.61
N PRO A 283 4.37 2.71 -3.95
CA PRO A 283 3.56 3.56 -4.83
C PRO A 283 2.07 3.34 -4.61
N SER A 284 1.64 2.08 -4.48
CA SER A 284 0.24 1.76 -4.24
C SER A 284 -0.26 2.32 -2.90
N LEU A 285 0.55 2.16 -1.85
CA LEU A 285 0.24 2.63 -0.50
C LEU A 285 0.33 4.16 -0.36
N THR A 286 0.91 4.86 -1.34
CA THR A 286 0.91 6.33 -1.40
C THR A 286 -0.48 6.86 -1.74
N VAL A 287 -1.16 6.23 -2.70
CA VAL A 287 -2.47 6.69 -3.19
C VAL A 287 -3.66 5.88 -2.66
N ALA A 288 -3.41 4.74 -2.01
CA ALA A 288 -4.43 3.94 -1.34
C ALA A 288 -5.27 4.77 -0.34
N PRO A 289 -4.69 5.62 0.53
CA PRO A 289 -5.52 6.37 1.49
C PRO A 289 -6.45 7.39 0.82
N PHE A 290 -6.03 7.99 -0.30
CA PHE A 290 -6.89 8.84 -1.13
C PHE A 290 -8.09 8.04 -1.64
N ALA A 291 -7.83 6.86 -2.19
CA ALA A 291 -8.86 6.00 -2.74
C ALA A 291 -9.85 5.53 -1.66
N ILE A 292 -9.35 5.16 -0.48
CA ILE A 292 -10.16 4.82 0.70
C ILE A 292 -11.04 6.01 1.12
N GLN A 293 -10.47 7.22 1.25
CA GLN A 293 -11.21 8.40 1.69
C GLN A 293 -12.35 8.75 0.73
N TYR A 294 -12.09 8.65 -0.57
CA TYR A 294 -13.06 9.03 -1.61
C TYR A 294 -13.85 7.86 -2.18
N ARG A 295 -13.69 6.63 -1.67
CA ARG A 295 -14.37 5.40 -2.12
C ARG A 295 -14.19 5.18 -3.63
N LEU A 296 -12.93 5.02 -4.01
CA LEU A 296 -12.50 4.74 -5.37
C LEU A 296 -11.75 3.41 -5.41
N PRO A 297 -11.90 2.60 -6.48
CA PRO A 297 -11.04 1.45 -6.69
C PRO A 297 -9.61 1.87 -7.04
N LEU A 298 -8.65 1.08 -6.57
CA LEU A 298 -7.26 1.14 -7.04
C LEU A 298 -7.14 0.32 -8.32
N THR A 299 -6.78 0.98 -9.41
CA THR A 299 -6.45 0.32 -10.68
C THR A 299 -4.96 -0.03 -10.66
N LEU A 300 -4.65 -1.32 -10.63
CA LEU A 300 -3.28 -1.82 -10.63
C LEU A 300 -2.79 -2.04 -12.06
N ALA A 301 -1.59 -1.58 -12.36
CA ALA A 301 -0.96 -1.77 -13.66
C ALA A 301 -0.67 -3.26 -13.93
N PRO A 302 -0.92 -3.76 -15.15
CA PRO A 302 -0.63 -5.15 -15.52
C PRO A 302 0.82 -5.37 -15.98
N PHE A 303 1.71 -4.41 -15.74
CA PHE A 303 3.13 -4.39 -16.15
C PHE A 303 4.02 -3.99 -14.97
N GLN A 304 5.35 -4.11 -15.09
CA GLN A 304 6.25 -3.84 -13.98
C GLN A 304 6.38 -2.34 -13.70
N TRP A 305 6.68 -1.99 -12.45
CA TRP A 305 6.81 -0.60 -12.02
C TRP A 305 7.93 0.16 -12.76
N GLU A 306 8.93 -0.54 -13.27
CA GLU A 306 10.04 0.04 -14.04
C GLU A 306 9.72 0.26 -15.54
N ASP A 307 8.60 -0.26 -16.05
CA ASP A 307 8.20 -0.19 -17.47
C ASP A 307 7.64 1.18 -17.85
N ALA A 308 8.52 2.18 -17.90
CA ALA A 308 8.17 3.57 -18.13
C ALA A 308 7.42 3.82 -19.47
N ALA A 309 7.78 3.07 -20.52
CA ALA A 309 7.07 3.15 -21.81
C ALA A 309 5.63 2.67 -21.67
N ASP A 310 5.40 1.57 -20.97
CA ASP A 310 4.06 1.01 -20.75
C ASP A 310 3.21 1.94 -19.88
N LEU A 311 3.79 2.61 -18.87
CA LEU A 311 3.11 3.67 -18.12
C LEU A 311 2.64 4.82 -19.02
N ALA A 312 3.51 5.32 -19.90
CA ALA A 312 3.16 6.39 -20.84
C ALA A 312 2.03 5.95 -21.79
N MET A 313 2.14 4.74 -22.34
CA MET A 313 1.18 4.18 -23.29
C MET A 313 -0.18 3.91 -22.62
N ALA A 314 -0.21 3.31 -21.43
CA ALA A 314 -1.43 3.05 -20.68
C ALA A 314 -2.21 4.35 -20.39
N LEU A 315 -1.49 5.44 -20.11
CA LEU A 315 -2.08 6.73 -19.79
C LEU A 315 -2.45 7.58 -21.01
N PHE A 316 -1.78 7.45 -22.16
CA PHE A 316 -1.97 8.42 -23.25
C PHE A 316 -2.18 7.84 -24.64
N ASP A 317 -2.05 6.53 -24.84
CA ASP A 317 -2.42 5.86 -26.09
C ASP A 317 -3.67 5.00 -25.91
N ARG A 318 -4.73 5.32 -26.66
CA ARG A 318 -5.99 4.55 -26.63
C ARG A 318 -5.85 3.16 -27.22
N ASP A 319 -4.84 2.92 -28.07
CA ASP A 319 -4.59 1.60 -28.63
C ASP A 319 -3.87 0.69 -27.63
N SER A 320 -3.23 1.24 -26.59
CA SER A 320 -2.59 0.47 -25.51
C SER A 320 -3.54 -0.51 -24.82
N PRO A 321 -3.16 -1.80 -24.64
CA PRO A 321 -4.03 -2.79 -24.01
C PRO A 321 -4.15 -2.64 -22.49
N TYR A 322 -3.28 -1.83 -21.86
CA TYR A 322 -3.06 -1.89 -20.41
C TYR A 322 -4.11 -1.17 -19.57
N PHE A 323 -4.72 -0.11 -20.10
CA PHE A 323 -5.69 0.68 -19.34
C PHE A 323 -6.73 1.34 -20.27
N LYS A 324 -7.82 0.62 -20.53
CA LYS A 324 -8.92 1.06 -21.40
C LYS A 324 -9.97 1.86 -20.63
N ARG A 325 -10.37 3.00 -21.19
CA ARG A 325 -11.39 3.90 -20.62
C ARG A 325 -12.04 4.75 -21.73
N PRO A 326 -13.09 5.53 -21.45
CA PRO A 326 -13.69 6.42 -22.44
C PRO A 326 -12.67 7.38 -23.06
N ALA A 327 -12.85 7.68 -24.35
CA ALA A 327 -11.87 8.45 -25.12
C ALA A 327 -11.67 9.88 -24.62
N ALA A 328 -12.67 10.48 -23.98
CA ALA A 328 -12.64 11.87 -23.54
C ALA A 328 -12.93 12.01 -22.04
N GLY A 329 -12.31 13.00 -21.39
CA GLY A 329 -12.82 13.57 -20.15
C GLY A 329 -12.40 12.84 -18.86
N SER A 330 -11.33 12.04 -18.85
CA SER A 330 -10.88 11.34 -17.64
C SER A 330 -9.98 12.21 -16.75
N ALA A 331 -10.14 12.11 -15.43
CA ALA A 331 -9.21 12.61 -14.42
C ALA A 331 -8.62 11.42 -13.67
N ILE A 332 -7.29 11.37 -13.57
CA ILE A 332 -6.56 10.21 -13.07
C ILE A 332 -5.56 10.69 -12.02
N LEU A 333 -5.60 10.09 -10.84
CA LEU A 333 -4.50 10.19 -9.87
C LEU A 333 -3.56 9.01 -10.08
N VAL A 334 -2.27 9.26 -10.26
CA VAL A 334 -1.26 8.23 -10.56
C VAL A 334 -0.19 8.21 -9.48
N GLY A 335 -0.06 7.11 -8.73
CA GLY A 335 1.03 6.89 -7.78
C GLY A 335 2.14 6.01 -8.39
N TRP A 336 3.39 6.48 -8.41
CA TRP A 336 4.47 5.73 -9.08
C TRP A 336 5.88 6.02 -8.53
N GLU A 337 6.90 5.35 -9.07
CA GLU A 337 8.33 5.63 -8.86
C GLU A 337 8.78 6.86 -9.66
N HIS A 338 9.48 7.82 -9.03
CA HIS A 338 9.80 9.12 -9.62
C HIS A 338 10.74 9.05 -10.84
N ALA A 339 11.78 8.22 -10.82
CA ALA A 339 12.67 8.07 -11.97
C ALA A 339 11.95 7.43 -13.16
N HIS A 340 11.00 6.53 -12.92
CA HIS A 340 10.16 5.94 -13.96
C HIS A 340 9.03 6.86 -14.42
N ILE A 341 8.51 7.76 -13.57
CA ILE A 341 7.68 8.90 -14.00
C ILE A 341 8.48 9.77 -14.98
N GLU A 342 9.69 10.18 -14.62
CA GLU A 342 10.55 10.99 -15.49
C GLU A 342 10.78 10.33 -16.85
N LYS A 343 11.17 9.04 -16.85
CA LYS A 343 11.35 8.26 -18.08
C LYS A 343 10.05 8.16 -18.89
N ALA A 344 8.91 7.94 -18.24
CA ALA A 344 7.62 7.80 -18.91
C ALA A 344 7.21 9.11 -19.58
N VAL A 345 7.35 10.24 -18.90
CA VAL A 345 7.05 11.56 -19.47
C VAL A 345 7.99 11.88 -20.63
N LYS A 346 9.30 11.62 -20.50
CA LYS A 346 10.25 11.82 -21.60
C LYS A 346 9.95 10.92 -22.80
N TYR A 347 9.59 9.65 -22.57
CA TYR A 347 9.15 8.73 -23.61
C TYR A 347 7.87 9.21 -24.30
N LEU A 348 6.90 9.68 -23.51
CA LEU A 348 5.64 10.23 -24.02
C LEU A 348 5.88 11.42 -24.96
N PHE A 349 6.69 12.40 -24.56
CA PHE A 349 7.00 13.55 -25.41
C PHE A 349 7.87 13.18 -26.61
N GLY A 350 8.94 12.41 -26.39
CA GLY A 350 9.96 12.17 -27.41
C GLY A 350 9.60 11.11 -28.43
N VAL A 351 8.93 10.03 -28.00
CA VAL A 351 8.63 8.86 -28.82
C VAL A 351 7.17 8.85 -29.26
N VAL A 352 6.24 8.97 -28.31
CA VAL A 352 4.80 8.86 -28.60
C VAL A 352 4.29 10.11 -29.34
N TYR A 353 4.67 11.30 -28.85
CA TYR A 353 4.33 12.59 -29.47
C TYR A 353 5.36 13.07 -30.50
N GLN A 354 6.47 12.34 -30.67
CA GLN A 354 7.52 12.61 -31.67
C GLN A 354 8.14 14.03 -31.56
N ASP A 355 8.20 14.60 -30.35
CA ASP A 355 8.80 15.91 -30.07
C ASP A 355 10.01 15.78 -29.12
N PRO A 356 11.20 15.43 -29.65
CA PRO A 356 12.41 15.29 -28.84
C PRO A 356 12.87 16.62 -28.22
N LYS A 357 12.51 17.77 -28.81
CA LYS A 357 12.84 19.08 -28.26
C LYS A 357 11.99 19.39 -27.02
N ALA A 358 10.71 19.01 -27.03
CA ALA A 358 9.88 19.08 -25.84
C ALA A 358 10.35 18.12 -24.75
N ALA A 359 10.69 16.88 -25.11
CA ALA A 359 11.22 15.89 -24.17
C ALA A 359 12.50 16.36 -23.46
N ALA A 360 13.42 17.01 -24.18
CA ALA A 360 14.66 17.56 -23.61
C ALA A 360 14.44 18.71 -22.60
N ARG A 361 13.25 19.32 -22.57
CA ARG A 361 12.91 20.38 -21.60
C ARG A 361 12.24 19.85 -20.33
N ILE A 362 11.86 18.56 -20.28
CA ILE A 362 11.26 17.97 -19.08
C ILE A 362 12.30 18.01 -17.95
N PRO A 363 12.00 18.67 -16.81
CA PRO A 363 12.96 18.81 -15.72
C PRO A 363 13.29 17.45 -15.11
N ALA A 364 14.49 17.32 -14.56
CA ALA A 364 14.84 16.17 -13.75
C ALA A 364 14.07 16.20 -12.42
N TRP A 365 13.55 15.05 -11.98
CA TRP A 365 12.92 14.92 -10.67
C TRP A 365 13.97 14.52 -9.63
N SER A 366 14.29 15.43 -8.70
CA SER A 366 15.30 15.18 -7.67
C SER A 366 14.92 13.99 -6.78
N TYR A 367 15.91 13.16 -6.43
CA TYR A 367 15.72 12.05 -5.48
C TYR A 367 15.25 12.51 -4.10
N GLU A 368 15.55 13.76 -3.71
CA GLU A 368 15.15 14.33 -2.41
C GLU A 368 13.78 15.04 -2.44
N ASP A 369 13.19 15.19 -3.62
CA ASP A 369 11.98 15.98 -3.82
C ASP A 369 10.70 15.14 -3.78
N TYR A 370 10.13 14.96 -2.59
CA TYR A 370 8.87 14.25 -2.37
C TYR A 370 7.61 15.10 -2.58
N ASP A 371 7.76 16.40 -2.77
CA ASP A 371 6.67 17.38 -2.73
C ASP A 371 6.15 17.76 -4.11
N THR A 372 7.01 17.69 -5.12
CA THR A 372 6.60 17.92 -6.50
C THR A 372 5.49 16.96 -6.93
N VAL A 373 4.61 17.46 -7.79
CA VAL A 373 3.64 16.67 -8.53
C VAL A 373 3.64 17.14 -9.98
N TRP A 374 3.48 16.20 -10.90
CA TRP A 374 3.44 16.49 -12.32
C TRP A 374 2.04 16.27 -12.86
N GLU A 375 1.56 17.21 -13.66
CA GLU A 375 0.29 17.12 -14.37
C GLU A 375 0.57 16.93 -15.86
N LEU A 376 -0.06 15.91 -16.43
CA LEU A 376 -0.16 15.71 -17.87
C LEU A 376 -1.62 15.85 -18.27
N SER A 377 -1.92 16.75 -19.20
CA SER A 377 -3.28 16.94 -19.71
C SER A 377 -3.34 16.95 -21.22
N THR A 378 -4.45 16.49 -21.78
CA THR A 378 -4.75 16.63 -23.21
C THR A 378 -5.94 17.56 -23.41
N ASP A 379 -5.88 18.39 -24.44
CA ASP A 379 -7.04 19.20 -24.84
C ASP A 379 -8.03 18.39 -25.70
N ARG A 380 -9.03 19.08 -26.26
CA ARG A 380 -10.06 18.48 -27.11
C ARG A 380 -9.52 17.84 -28.39
N ASP A 381 -8.34 18.27 -28.85
CA ASP A 381 -7.69 17.79 -30.07
C ASP A 381 -6.57 16.79 -29.76
N GLY A 382 -6.37 16.46 -28.47
CA GLY A 382 -5.33 15.53 -28.02
C GLY A 382 -3.95 16.16 -27.88
N ALA A 383 -3.83 17.49 -27.91
CA ALA A 383 -2.54 18.15 -27.66
C ALA A 383 -2.15 18.02 -26.19
N LEU A 384 -0.94 17.51 -25.96
CA LEU A 384 -0.42 17.23 -24.63
C LEU A 384 0.19 18.47 -24.01
N THR A 385 -0.10 18.69 -22.73
CA THR A 385 0.52 19.69 -21.88
C THR A 385 1.10 19.03 -20.63
N PHE A 386 2.36 19.33 -20.33
CA PHE A 386 3.02 19.05 -19.07
C PHE A 386 3.07 20.31 -18.22
N ARG A 387 2.79 20.17 -16.92
CA ARG A 387 3.00 21.19 -15.88
C ARG A 387 3.53 20.51 -14.62
N ASN A 388 4.38 21.20 -13.88
CA ASN A 388 4.77 20.78 -12.53
C ASN A 388 4.32 21.81 -11.49
N SER A 389 3.99 21.29 -10.30
CA SER A 389 3.69 22.08 -9.10
C SER A 389 4.11 21.25 -7.87
N CYS A 390 3.67 21.59 -6.66
CA CYS A 390 3.97 20.82 -5.46
C CYS A 390 2.77 20.75 -4.50
N GLU A 391 2.69 19.71 -3.66
CA GLU A 391 1.70 19.61 -2.58
C GLU A 391 1.87 20.74 -1.55
N GLY A 392 3.09 21.27 -1.43
CA GLY A 392 3.48 22.28 -0.46
C GLY A 392 3.73 21.65 0.91
N ILE A 393 4.10 20.38 0.97
CA ILE A 393 4.40 19.65 2.20
C ILE A 393 5.92 19.47 2.28
N SER A 394 6.57 20.19 3.19
CA SER A 394 7.99 19.96 3.46
C SER A 394 8.19 18.61 4.14
N THR A 395 8.97 17.70 3.53
CA THR A 395 9.30 16.40 4.13
C THR A 395 10.03 16.56 5.46
N ALA A 396 10.95 17.52 5.54
CA ALA A 396 11.71 17.79 6.76
C ALA A 396 10.83 18.29 7.92
N ALA A 397 9.64 18.83 7.63
CA ALA A 397 8.67 19.25 8.64
C ALA A 397 7.73 18.13 9.11
N LEU A 398 7.73 16.97 8.44
CA LEU A 398 6.93 15.82 8.85
C LEU A 398 7.60 15.09 10.02
N PRO A 399 6.84 14.65 11.04
CA PRO A 399 7.41 13.91 12.16
C PRO A 399 8.10 12.62 11.71
N SER A 400 9.27 12.33 12.29
CA SER A 400 10.01 11.08 12.03
C SER A 400 9.35 9.85 12.65
N THR A 401 8.51 10.03 13.66
CA THR A 401 7.67 8.97 14.24
C THR A 401 6.35 8.85 13.49
N CYS A 402 5.81 7.64 13.38
CA CYS A 402 4.55 7.38 12.69
C CYS A 402 3.37 8.06 13.41
N PRO A 403 2.29 8.43 12.69
CA PRO A 403 1.06 8.92 13.32
C PRO A 403 0.55 7.91 14.37
N ALA A 404 0.26 8.42 15.57
CA ALA A 404 -0.27 7.62 16.65
C ALA A 404 -1.80 7.69 16.65
N PHE A 405 -2.44 6.53 16.71
CA PHE A 405 -3.89 6.42 16.86
C PHE A 405 -4.20 5.87 18.24
N PRO A 406 -5.01 6.54 19.07
CA PRO A 406 -5.42 5.98 20.34
C PRO A 406 -6.30 4.74 20.10
N GLN A 407 -6.16 3.73 20.96
CA GLN A 407 -6.92 2.48 20.89
C GLN A 407 -8.41 2.71 21.10
#